data_AF-A0A7X1Y3V3-F1
#
_entry.id   AF-A0A7X1Y3V3-F1
#
_cell.length_a   1.000
_cell.length_b   1.000
_cell.length_c   1.000
_cell.angle_alpha   90.00
_cell.angle_beta   90.00
_cell.angle_gamma   90.00
#
_symmetry.space_group_name_H-M   'P 1'
#
loop_
_entity.id
_entity.type
_entity.pdbx_description
1 polymer ?
#
loop_
_entity_poly.entity_id
_entity_poly.type
_entity_poly.pdbx_seq_one_letter_code
_entity_poly.pdbx_strand_id
1 'polypeptide(L)' 'YMRAIQLAESVEKALQELPLNCRKVFVWQKIEGLTQAEIAERLGLSKNMVEKYMIRTLRHLRERVEAQ' A
#
# COMPACT_ATOMS: atom_id res chain seq x y z
N TYR A 1 -13.21 19.31 -9.14
CA TYR A 1 -13.52 17.87 -9.19
C TYR A 1 -12.46 17.03 -9.91
N MET A 2 -11.96 17.43 -11.09
CA MET A 2 -11.01 16.59 -11.87
C MET A 2 -9.68 16.24 -11.17
N ARG A 3 -9.07 17.14 -10.38
CA ARG A 3 -7.79 16.84 -9.70
C ARG A 3 -7.84 15.66 -8.72
N ALA A 4 -8.96 15.48 -8.02
CA ALA A 4 -9.11 14.40 -7.06
C ALA A 4 -9.21 13.03 -7.76
N ILE A 5 -9.89 12.99 -8.91
CA ILE A 5 -10.03 11.78 -9.73
C ILE A 5 -8.67 11.39 -10.31
N GLN A 6 -7.93 12.35 -10.86
CA GLN A 6 -6.59 12.09 -11.42
C GLN A 6 -5.61 11.56 -10.38
N LEU A 7 -5.60 12.13 -9.17
CA LEU A 7 -4.76 11.63 -8.08
C LEU A 7 -5.13 10.20 -7.68
N ALA A 8 -6.43 9.89 -7.60
CA ALA A 8 -6.91 8.54 -7.29
C ALA A 8 -6.47 7.53 -8.36
N GLU A 9 -6.56 7.89 -9.65
CA GLU A 9 -6.11 7.04 -10.76
C GLU A 9 -4.59 6.81 -10.73
N SER A 10 -3.79 7.85 -10.42
CA SER A 10 -2.33 7.72 -10.28
C SER A 10 -1.95 6.77 -9.14
N VAL A 11 -2.62 6.91 -7.99
CA VAL A 11 -2.43 6.00 -6.85
C VAL A 11 -2.85 4.57 -7.21
N GLU A 12 -3.98 4.39 -7.87
CA GLU A 12 -4.45 3.06 -8.29
C GLU A 12 -3.44 2.38 -9.22
N LYS A 13 -2.92 3.09 -10.23
CA LYS A 13 -1.89 2.58 -11.13
C LYS A 13 -0.61 2.19 -10.38
N ALA A 14 -0.15 3.03 -9.46
CA ALA A 14 1.01 2.72 -8.63
C ALA A 14 0.76 1.49 -7.73
N LEU A 15 -0.44 1.33 -7.18
CA LEU A 15 -0.81 0.12 -6.43
C LEU A 15 -0.87 -1.11 -7.34
N GLN A 16 -1.27 -0.95 -8.60
CA GLN A 16 -1.35 -2.04 -9.57
C GLN A 16 0.01 -2.65 -9.91
N GLU A 17 1.08 -1.85 -9.87
CA GLU A 17 2.45 -2.30 -10.10
C GLU A 17 3.08 -3.04 -8.92
N LEU A 18 2.52 -2.86 -7.72
CA LEU A 18 3.00 -3.54 -6.53
C LEU A 18 2.55 -5.01 -6.48
N PRO A 19 3.40 -5.90 -5.91
CA PRO A 19 3.01 -7.27 -5.61
C PRO A 19 1.75 -7.33 -4.75
N LEU A 20 0.96 -8.39 -4.95
CA LEU A 20 -0.35 -8.56 -4.32
C LEU A 20 -0.32 -8.41 -2.79
N ASN A 21 0.73 -8.90 -2.13
CA ASN A 21 0.91 -8.79 -0.68
C ASN A 21 1.15 -7.34 -0.23
N CYS A 22 1.96 -6.58 -0.96
CA CYS A 22 2.19 -5.16 -0.67
C CYS A 22 0.88 -4.36 -0.75
N ARG A 23 0.08 -4.61 -1.79
CA ARG A 23 -1.24 -3.97 -1.96
C ARG A 23 -2.20 -4.33 -0.83
N LYS A 24 -2.29 -5.62 -0.47
CA LYS A 24 -3.15 -6.09 0.63
C LYS A 24 -2.78 -5.44 1.96
N VAL A 25 -1.48 -5.40 2.30
CA VAL A 25 -1.00 -4.79 3.54
C VAL A 25 -1.38 -3.31 3.60
N PHE A 26 -1.20 -2.57 2.50
CA PHE A 26 -1.57 -1.16 2.45
C PHE A 26 -3.08 -0.94 2.60
N VAL A 27 -3.91 -1.69 1.87
CA VAL A 27 -5.38 -1.58 1.94
C VAL A 27 -5.87 -1.91 3.35
N TRP A 28 -5.41 -3.01 3.94
CA TRP A 28 -5.80 -3.39 5.28
C TRP A 28 -5.40 -2.37 6.33
N GLN A 29 -4.21 -1.78 6.21
CA GLN A 29 -3.78 -0.77 7.17
C GLN A 29 -4.50 0.57 6.98
N LYS A 30 -4.67 1.04 5.73
CA LYS A 30 -5.18 2.40 5.43
C LYS A 30 -6.68 2.50 5.29
N ILE A 31 -7.32 1.47 4.75
CA ILE A 31 -8.77 1.45 4.49
C ILE A 31 -9.50 0.72 5.60
N GLU A 32 -9.02 -0.47 5.98
CA GLU A 32 -9.67 -1.28 7.02
C GLU A 32 -9.17 -0.97 8.43
N GLY A 33 -8.07 -0.22 8.58
CA GLY A 33 -7.55 0.21 9.88
C GLY A 33 -6.86 -0.89 10.69
N LEU A 34 -6.49 -2.02 10.07
CA LEU A 34 -5.80 -3.11 10.77
C LEU A 34 -4.39 -2.69 11.22
N THR A 35 -4.01 -3.21 12.37
CA THR A 35 -2.64 -3.11 12.87
C THR A 35 -1.71 -4.02 12.07
N GLN A 36 -0.40 -3.71 12.10
CA GLN A 36 0.61 -4.56 11.49
C GLN A 36 0.62 -5.98 12.08
N ALA A 37 0.21 -6.13 13.35
CA ALA A 37 0.11 -7.42 14.02
C ALA A 37 -0.99 -8.28 13.40
N GLU A 38 -2.19 -7.74 13.25
CA GLU A 38 -3.33 -8.46 12.65
C GLU A 38 -3.06 -8.81 11.18
N ILE A 39 -2.38 -7.91 10.45
CA ILE A 39 -1.99 -8.18 9.07
C ILE A 39 -0.94 -9.29 9.00
N ALA A 40 0.02 -9.31 9.93
CA ALA A 40 1.05 -10.34 10.02
C ALA A 40 0.41 -11.72 10.27
N GLU A 41 -0.54 -11.79 11.22
CA GLU A 41 -1.29 -13.02 11.50
C GLU A 41 -2.11 -13.47 10.29
N ARG A 42 -2.83 -12.56 9.62
CA ARG A 42 -3.64 -12.89 8.43
C ARG A 42 -2.82 -13.40 7.24
N LEU A 43 -1.58 -12.94 7.09
CA LEU A 43 -0.69 -13.37 6.00
C LEU A 43 0.22 -14.54 6.40
N GLY A 44 0.22 -14.96 7.67
CA GLY A 44 1.20 -15.93 8.18
C GLY A 44 2.64 -15.41 8.10
N LEU A 45 2.83 -14.09 8.25
CA LEU A 45 4.12 -13.41 8.16
C LEU A 45 4.55 -12.87 9.52
N SER A 46 5.81 -12.45 9.62
CA SER A 46 6.28 -11.70 10.79
C SER A 46 5.93 -10.22 10.67
N LYS A 47 5.77 -9.53 11.81
CA LYS A 47 5.55 -8.07 11.87
C LYS A 47 6.63 -7.30 11.10
N ASN A 48 7.90 -7.73 11.19
CA ASN A 48 9.01 -7.17 10.42
C ASN A 48 8.81 -7.29 8.90
N MET A 49 8.24 -8.39 8.42
CA MET A 49 7.98 -8.55 6.99
C MET A 49 6.85 -7.61 6.53
N VAL A 50 5.80 -7.48 7.33
CA VAL A 50 4.70 -6.53 7.08
C VAL A 50 5.21 -5.09 7.06
N GLU A 51 6.08 -4.72 8.00
CA GLU A 51 6.72 -3.40 8.03
C GLU A 51 7.57 -3.16 6.77
N LYS A 52 8.40 -4.13 6.37
CA LYS A 52 9.17 -4.05 5.11
C LYS A 52 8.28 -3.88 3.89
N TYR A 53 7.15 -4.58 3.84
CA TYR A 53 6.15 -4.41 2.77
C TYR A 53 5.52 -3.03 2.80
N MET A 54 5.20 -2.47 3.97
CA MET A 54 4.70 -1.11 4.08
C MET A 54 5.71 -0.06 3.62
N ILE A 55 6.97 -0.16 4.05
CA ILE A 55 8.03 0.76 3.62
C ILE A 55 8.20 0.71 2.09
N ARG A 56 8.26 -0.49 1.52
CA ARG A 56 8.35 -0.67 0.05
C ARG A 56 7.13 -0.08 -0.66
N THR A 57 5.94 -0.31 -0.13
CA THR A 57 4.68 0.21 -0.71
C THR A 57 4.65 1.72 -0.67
N LEU A 58 4.92 2.34 0.48
CA LEU A 58 4.90 3.81 0.62
C LEU A 58 5.97 4.48 -0.22
N ARG A 59 7.17 3.89 -0.31
CA ARG A 59 8.24 4.41 -1.17
C ARG A 59 7.83 4.37 -2.64
N HIS A 60 7.29 3.24 -3.09
CA HIS A 60 6.84 3.09 -4.47
C HIS A 60 5.69 4.04 -4.81
N LEU A 61 4.71 4.17 -3.91
CA LEU A 61 3.62 5.12 -4.06
C LEU A 61 4.13 6.56 -4.15
N ARG A 62 5.07 6.94 -3.29
CA ARG A 62 5.69 8.27 -3.33
C ARG A 62 6.40 8.51 -4.65
N GLU A 63 7.28 7.60 -5.07
CA GLU A 63 8.03 7.70 -6.33
C GLU A 63 7.11 7.82 -7.54
N ARG A 64 5.98 7.10 -7.56
CA ARG A 64 5.05 7.10 -8.70
C ARG A 64 4.06 8.25 -8.69
N VAL A 65 3.67 8.74 -7.51
CA VAL A 65 2.73 9.87 -7.37
C VAL A 65 3.46 11.22 -7.45
N GLU A 66 4.71 11.31 -7.00
CA GLU A 66 5.54 12.52 -7.15
C GLU A 66 6.15 12.65 -8.56
N ALA A 67 6.31 11.55 -9.31
CA ALA A 67 6.82 11.58 -10.68
C ALA A 67 5.76 11.89 -11.76
N GLN A 68 4.54 12.32 -11.37
CA GLN A 68 3.44 12.67 -12.29
C GLN A 68 2.97 14.12 -12.13
#